data_AF-A0A944ZT44-F1
#
_entry.id   AF-A0A944ZT44-F1
#
_cell.length_a   1.000
_cell.length_b   1.000
_cell.length_c   1.000
_cell.angle_alpha   90.00
_cell.angle_beta   90.00
_cell.angle_gamma   90.00
#
_symmetry.space_group_name_H-M   'P 1'
#
loop_
_entity.id
_entity.type
_entity.pdbx_description
1 polymer ?
#
loop_
_entity_poly.entity_id
_entity_poly.type
_entity_poly.pdbx_seq_one_letter_code
_entity_poly.pdbx_strand_id
1 'polypeptide(L)'
;MSDTLRQDIIFKILKMAKDNSDLNSDALFNQVEAETLSMFNELTTPTEENAPKDKDDKARTKRRMKRKDRNQRKEHVGRFFIHLMEKNIKQPGIPDCLIPVFANSVQTTIGEEAYAQISGKIDRLLEFAEKKGFDYDQILTSKPGKTIAAEILSVYNTEMSSSSEKQLKNNLDETLVKNIESIANGQEINIEDTINLAFNEFSKYLKTS
;
A
#
# COMPACT_ATOMS: atom_id res chain seq x y z
N MET A 1 -13.43 -20.67 19.84
CA MET A 1 -13.26 -19.30 20.39
C MET A 1 -11.80 -19.12 20.75
N SER A 2 -11.13 -18.08 20.25
CA SER A 2 -9.74 -17.79 20.64
C SER A 2 -9.68 -17.32 22.10
N ASP A 3 -8.64 -17.72 22.84
CA ASP A 3 -8.43 -17.31 24.23
C ASP A 3 -8.39 -15.79 24.41
N THR A 4 -7.96 -15.07 23.37
CA THR A 4 -7.97 -13.60 23.32
C THR A 4 -9.38 -13.02 23.36
N LEU A 5 -10.35 -13.68 22.71
CA LEU A 5 -11.73 -13.22 22.65
C LEU A 5 -12.45 -13.50 23.97
N ARG A 6 -12.13 -14.62 24.63
CA ARG A 6 -12.56 -14.88 26.00
C ARG A 6 -12.00 -13.85 26.98
N GLN A 7 -10.73 -13.50 26.86
CA GLN A 7 -10.10 -12.48 27.70
C GLN A 7 -10.69 -11.09 27.46
N ASP A 8 -10.96 -10.69 26.21
CA ASP A 8 -11.59 -9.40 25.90
C ASP A 8 -13.02 -9.29 26.45
N ILE A 9 -13.79 -10.38 26.37
CA ILE A 9 -15.12 -10.46 26.99
C ILE A 9 -14.99 -10.31 28.51
N ILE A 10 -14.09 -11.07 29.15
CA ILE A 10 -13.86 -11.00 30.60
C ILE A 10 -13.41 -9.59 31.03
N PHE A 11 -12.50 -8.95 30.28
CA PHE A 11 -12.02 -7.61 30.59
C PHE A 11 -13.12 -6.55 30.45
N LYS A 12 -13.99 -6.65 29.44
CA LYS A 12 -15.13 -5.74 29.31
C LYS A 12 -16.14 -5.91 30.44
N ILE A 13 -16.44 -7.15 30.83
CA ILE A 13 -17.33 -7.43 31.97
C ILE A 13 -16.76 -6.83 33.25
N LEU A 14 -15.48 -7.07 33.54
CA LEU A 14 -14.82 -6.54 34.73
C LEU A 14 -14.75 -5.00 34.71
N LYS A 15 -14.54 -4.41 33.54
CA LYS A 15 -14.54 -2.96 33.37
C LYS A 15 -15.94 -2.36 33.61
N MET A 16 -16.99 -2.98 33.08
CA MET A 16 -18.37 -2.53 33.31
C MET A 16 -18.78 -2.64 34.77
N ALA A 17 -18.41 -3.73 35.45
CA ALA A 17 -18.66 -3.89 36.88
C ALA A 17 -17.92 -2.84 37.73
N LYS A 18 -16.70 -2.47 37.32
CA LYS A 18 -15.92 -1.42 37.99
C LYS A 18 -16.47 -0.02 37.75
N ASP A 19 -16.85 0.28 36.51
CA ASP A 19 -17.30 1.62 36.10
C ASP A 19 -18.74 1.91 36.56
N ASN A 20 -19.48 0.88 36.99
CA ASN A 20 -20.88 0.95 37.44
C ASN A 20 -21.10 0.37 38.84
N SER A 21 -20.11 0.50 39.73
CA SER A 21 -20.13 -0.04 41.11
C SER A 21 -21.34 0.38 41.95
N ASP A 22 -22.03 1.44 41.54
CA ASP A 22 -23.13 2.08 42.27
C ASP A 22 -24.52 1.57 41.83
N LEU A 23 -24.56 0.69 40.83
CA LEU A 23 -25.80 0.08 40.31
C LEU A 23 -26.14 -1.22 41.06
N ASN A 24 -27.44 -1.47 41.27
CA ASN A 24 -27.93 -2.72 41.86
C ASN A 24 -27.52 -3.93 41.00
N SER A 25 -27.15 -5.05 41.63
CA SER A 25 -26.52 -6.22 40.98
C SER A 25 -27.30 -6.72 39.76
N ASP A 26 -28.63 -6.67 39.83
CA ASP A 26 -29.51 -7.18 38.77
C ASP A 26 -29.54 -6.26 37.54
N ALA A 27 -29.44 -4.95 37.74
CA ALA A 27 -29.39 -3.99 36.65
C ALA A 27 -28.06 -4.10 35.89
N LEU A 28 -26.96 -4.29 36.64
CA LEU A 28 -25.62 -4.45 36.08
C LEU A 28 -25.46 -5.78 35.35
N PHE A 29 -26.06 -6.86 35.88
CA PHE A 29 -26.08 -8.17 35.24
C PHE A 29 -26.82 -8.13 33.90
N ASN A 30 -28.02 -7.53 33.85
CA ASN A 30 -28.81 -7.42 32.63
C ASN A 30 -28.11 -6.61 31.53
N GLN A 31 -27.40 -5.55 31.91
CA GLN A 31 -26.65 -4.72 30.97
C GLN A 31 -25.45 -5.47 30.37
N VAL A 32 -24.71 -6.20 31.21
CA VAL A 32 -23.59 -7.03 30.79
C VAL A 32 -24.06 -8.19 29.91
N GLU A 33 -25.17 -8.83 30.25
CA GLU A 33 -25.75 -9.93 29.48
C GLU A 33 -26.20 -9.46 28.09
N ALA A 34 -26.89 -8.32 27.99
CA ALA A 34 -27.31 -7.76 26.70
C ALA A 34 -26.12 -7.43 25.78
N GLU A 35 -25.06 -6.83 26.32
CA GLU A 35 -23.89 -6.44 25.52
C GLU A 35 -23.04 -7.64 25.09
N THR A 36 -22.94 -8.67 25.94
CA THR A 36 -22.23 -9.92 25.60
C THR A 36 -23.01 -10.79 24.60
N LEU A 37 -24.35 -10.83 24.71
CA LEU A 37 -25.21 -11.45 23.70
C LEU A 37 -25.10 -10.76 22.34
N SER A 38 -25.00 -9.42 22.31
CA SER A 38 -24.78 -8.65 21.08
C SER A 38 -23.45 -9.05 20.40
N MET A 39 -22.36 -9.13 21.18
CA MET A 39 -21.05 -9.57 20.65
C MET A 39 -21.06 -11.04 20.21
N PHE A 40 -21.87 -11.89 20.85
CA PHE A 40 -22.01 -13.28 20.43
C PHE A 40 -22.81 -13.41 19.13
N ASN A 41 -23.84 -12.58 18.94
CA ASN A 41 -24.64 -12.54 17.72
C ASN A 41 -23.85 -12.02 16.50
N GLU A 42 -22.89 -11.12 16.71
CA GLU A 42 -21.92 -10.72 15.68
C GLU A 42 -20.98 -11.87 15.27
N LEU A 43 -20.82 -12.91 16.11
CA LEU A 43 -20.00 -14.09 15.82
C LEU A 43 -20.79 -15.27 15.25
N THR A 44 -22.11 -15.32 15.46
CA THR A 44 -22.98 -16.42 14.99
C THR A 44 -23.67 -16.11 13.67
N THR A 45 -23.53 -14.90 13.12
CA THR A 45 -23.92 -14.62 11.74
C THR A 45 -22.92 -15.29 10.78
N PRO A 46 -23.34 -16.29 9.99
CA PRO A 46 -22.46 -16.96 9.07
C PRO A 46 -22.25 -16.03 7.87
N THR A 47 -21.06 -15.43 7.76
CA THR A 47 -20.54 -15.17 6.42
C THR A 47 -20.00 -16.50 5.94
N GLU A 48 -20.75 -17.12 5.02
CA GLU A 48 -20.47 -18.41 4.38
C GLU A 48 -18.98 -18.55 4.04
N GLU A 49 -18.32 -19.52 4.68
CA GLU A 49 -17.89 -20.79 4.06
C GLU A 49 -16.54 -20.67 3.30
N ASN A 50 -15.52 -21.53 3.47
CA ASN A 50 -15.43 -22.78 4.21
C ASN A 50 -13.95 -23.13 4.53
N ALA A 51 -13.81 -23.80 5.67
CA ALA A 51 -12.69 -24.38 6.42
C ALA A 51 -11.99 -25.60 5.71
N PRO A 52 -11.09 -26.42 6.34
CA PRO A 52 -10.01 -26.21 7.36
C PRO A 52 -8.74 -27.14 7.22
N LYS A 53 -7.86 -27.06 8.25
CA LYS A 53 -6.85 -28.05 8.79
C LYS A 53 -5.50 -28.13 8.04
N ASP A 54 -4.33 -28.28 8.67
CA ASP A 54 -3.92 -28.53 10.06
C ASP A 54 -2.42 -28.18 10.21
N LYS A 55 -1.98 -27.89 11.44
CA LYS A 55 -0.59 -27.94 11.97
C LYS A 55 0.53 -27.15 11.27
N ASP A 56 0.95 -26.05 11.90
CA ASP A 56 2.25 -26.05 12.59
C ASP A 56 2.50 -24.74 13.36
N ASP A 57 3.07 -24.93 14.55
CA ASP A 57 3.67 -23.93 15.41
C ASP A 57 4.67 -23.04 14.67
N LYS A 58 4.27 -21.80 14.32
CA LYS A 58 5.21 -20.68 14.25
C LYS A 58 4.52 -19.43 14.78
N ALA A 59 5.03 -18.95 15.92
CA ALA A 59 4.73 -17.68 16.53
C ALA A 59 4.72 -16.53 15.49
N ARG A 60 3.55 -16.32 14.90
CA ARG A 60 3.31 -15.24 13.95
C ARG A 60 2.84 -14.06 14.77
N THR A 61 3.80 -13.37 15.39
CA THR A 61 3.60 -11.99 15.83
C THR A 61 3.40 -11.17 14.56
N LYS A 62 2.18 -11.20 13.99
CA LYS A 62 1.74 -10.25 12.97
C LYS A 62 1.71 -8.89 13.68
N ARG A 63 2.87 -8.23 13.74
CA ARG A 63 2.95 -6.79 14.01
C ARG A 63 1.92 -6.15 13.11
N ARG A 64 0.91 -5.53 13.72
CA ARG A 64 -0.14 -4.78 13.03
C ARG A 64 0.57 -3.76 12.13
N MET A 65 0.65 -4.08 10.83
CA MET A 65 1.37 -3.27 9.86
C MET A 65 0.80 -1.85 9.88
N LYS A 66 1.67 -0.84 10.00
CA LYS A 66 1.22 0.56 10.02
C LYS A 66 0.49 0.85 8.70
N ARG A 67 -0.53 1.71 8.73
CA ARG A 67 -1.36 2.08 7.56
C ARG A 67 -0.49 2.54 6.36
N LYS A 68 0.67 3.15 6.66
CA LYS A 68 1.71 3.55 5.70
C LYS A 68 2.28 2.35 4.92
N ASP A 69 2.62 1.25 5.60
CA ASP A 69 3.17 0.06 4.95
C ASP A 69 2.12 -0.67 4.10
N ARG A 70 0.84 -0.62 4.48
CA ARG A 70 -0.25 -1.17 3.64
C ARG A 70 -0.38 -0.42 2.32
N ASN A 71 -0.24 0.90 2.33
CA ASN A 71 -0.28 1.69 1.10
C ASN A 71 1.00 1.47 0.27
N GLN A 72 2.16 1.34 0.90
CA GLN A 72 3.40 0.98 0.22
C GLN A 72 3.31 -0.40 -0.48
N ARG A 73 2.55 -1.34 0.09
CA ARG A 73 2.27 -2.64 -0.51
C ARG A 73 1.17 -2.62 -1.58
N LYS A 74 0.42 -1.54 -1.81
CA LYS A 74 -0.60 -1.51 -2.89
C LYS A 74 -0.02 -1.22 -4.27
N GLU A 75 1.05 -0.43 -4.34
CA GLU A 75 1.68 0.01 -5.60
C GLU A 75 3.15 -0.43 -5.66
N HIS A 76 3.45 -1.64 -5.19
CA HIS A 76 4.84 -2.07 -5.03
C HIS A 76 5.56 -2.22 -6.37
N VAL A 77 4.89 -2.63 -7.46
CA VAL A 77 5.50 -2.68 -8.81
C VAL A 77 5.93 -1.28 -9.26
N GLY A 78 5.03 -0.31 -9.21
CA GLY A 78 5.32 1.09 -9.55
C GLY A 78 6.41 1.69 -8.65
N ARG A 79 6.44 1.31 -7.37
CA ARG A 79 7.47 1.76 -6.42
C ARG A 79 8.85 1.18 -6.72
N PHE A 80 8.95 -0.10 -7.06
CA PHE A 80 10.20 -0.74 -7.48
C PHE A 80 10.76 -0.07 -8.73
N PHE A 81 9.87 0.26 -9.67
CA PHE A 81 10.22 0.99 -10.89
C PHE A 81 10.73 2.41 -10.61
N ILE A 82 9.94 3.21 -9.88
CA ILE A 82 10.30 4.61 -9.60
C ILE A 82 11.51 4.73 -8.68
N HIS A 83 11.72 3.81 -7.74
CA HIS A 83 12.85 3.89 -6.80
C HIS A 83 14.21 3.99 -7.51
N LEU A 84 14.36 3.36 -8.67
CA LEU A 84 15.58 3.43 -9.47
C LEU A 84 15.87 4.83 -10.05
N MET A 85 14.81 5.61 -10.29
CA MET A 85 14.85 6.91 -10.98
C MET A 85 14.44 8.09 -10.10
N GLU A 86 13.91 7.84 -8.90
CA GLU A 86 13.32 8.85 -8.01
C GLU A 86 14.31 9.97 -7.69
N LYS A 87 15.58 9.64 -7.43
CA LYS A 87 16.61 10.65 -7.16
C LYS A 87 16.87 11.56 -8.36
N ASN A 88 16.82 11.01 -9.57
CA ASN A 88 17.12 11.75 -10.79
C ASN A 88 15.92 12.60 -11.22
N ILE A 89 14.70 12.09 -11.04
CA ILE A 89 13.46 12.83 -11.30
C ILE A 89 13.26 13.96 -10.27
N LYS A 90 13.72 13.81 -9.02
CA LYS A 90 13.62 14.89 -8.03
C LYS A 90 14.65 16.00 -8.20
N GLN A 91 15.82 15.71 -8.77
CA GLN A 91 16.91 16.69 -8.93
C GLN A 91 16.51 18.00 -9.63
N PRO A 92 15.75 18.00 -10.73
CA PRO A 92 15.38 19.22 -11.44
C PRO A 92 14.21 19.99 -10.81
N GLY A 93 13.83 19.67 -9.57
CA GLY A 93 12.77 20.40 -8.84
C GLY A 93 11.36 20.02 -9.27
N ILE A 94 11.16 18.81 -9.81
CA ILE A 94 9.85 18.31 -10.21
C ILE A 94 8.95 18.18 -8.95
N PRO A 95 7.70 18.66 -9.00
CA PRO A 95 6.77 18.52 -7.89
C PRO A 95 6.59 17.06 -7.44
N ASP A 96 6.66 16.81 -6.14
CA ASP A 96 6.51 15.47 -5.55
C ASP A 96 5.17 14.79 -5.89
N CYS A 97 4.13 15.58 -6.19
CA CYS A 97 2.81 15.07 -6.58
C CYS A 97 2.82 14.32 -7.92
N LEU A 98 3.83 14.52 -8.77
CA LEU A 98 3.94 13.85 -10.07
C LEU A 98 4.56 12.46 -9.97
N ILE A 99 5.28 12.17 -8.89
CA ILE A 99 5.99 10.90 -8.72
C ILE A 99 5.03 9.69 -8.68
N PRO A 100 3.89 9.74 -7.96
CA PRO A 100 2.89 8.68 -8.01
C PRO A 100 2.30 8.47 -9.41
N VAL A 101 2.21 9.50 -10.24
CA VAL A 101 1.69 9.39 -11.62
C VAL A 101 2.59 8.49 -12.45
N PHE A 102 3.91 8.67 -12.35
CA PHE A 102 4.86 7.80 -13.03
C PHE A 102 4.77 6.35 -12.51
N ALA A 103 4.65 6.15 -11.20
CA ALA A 103 4.49 4.82 -10.60
C ALA A 103 3.23 4.09 -11.11
N ASN A 104 2.12 4.81 -11.19
CA ASN A 104 0.84 4.26 -11.62
C ASN A 104 0.77 4.00 -13.13
N SER A 105 1.57 4.73 -13.91
CA SER A 105 1.65 4.50 -15.36
C SER A 105 2.20 3.12 -15.72
N VAL A 106 2.91 2.46 -14.80
CA VAL A 106 3.44 1.10 -15.02
C VAL A 106 2.31 0.12 -15.29
N GLN A 107 1.27 0.11 -14.44
CA GLN A 107 0.15 -0.83 -14.58
C GLN A 107 -0.57 -0.66 -15.92
N THR A 108 -0.81 0.59 -16.34
CA THR A 108 -1.50 0.88 -17.60
C THR A 108 -0.63 0.59 -18.81
N THR A 109 0.69 0.70 -18.70
CA THR A 109 1.61 0.53 -19.83
C THR A 109 1.94 -0.94 -20.08
N ILE A 110 2.25 -1.72 -19.03
CA ILE A 110 2.65 -3.13 -19.19
C ILE A 110 1.44 -4.09 -19.23
N GLY A 111 0.25 -3.61 -18.88
CA GLY A 111 -0.97 -4.41 -18.80
C GLY A 111 -1.11 -5.21 -17.51
N GLU A 112 -2.33 -5.65 -17.22
CA GLU A 112 -2.69 -6.31 -15.95
C GLU A 112 -1.98 -7.65 -15.76
N GLU A 113 -1.77 -8.41 -16.83
CA GLU A 113 -1.16 -9.74 -16.76
C GLU A 113 0.32 -9.67 -16.35
N ALA A 114 1.11 -8.86 -17.07
CA ALA A 114 2.52 -8.66 -16.73
C ALA A 114 2.67 -8.01 -15.34
N TYR A 115 1.79 -7.07 -15.01
CA TYR A 115 1.76 -6.45 -13.68
C TYR A 115 1.50 -7.47 -12.57
N ALA A 116 0.54 -8.39 -12.74
CA ALA A 116 0.24 -9.44 -11.79
C ALA A 116 1.40 -10.44 -11.62
N GLN A 117 2.06 -10.81 -12.72
CA GLN A 117 3.23 -11.70 -12.66
C GLN A 117 4.39 -11.07 -11.87
N ILE A 118 4.69 -9.80 -12.14
CA ILE A 118 5.75 -9.07 -11.43
C ILE A 118 5.36 -8.83 -9.97
N SER A 119 4.10 -8.46 -9.71
CA SER A 119 3.55 -8.33 -8.36
C SER A 119 3.76 -9.60 -7.55
N GLY A 120 3.45 -10.78 -8.12
CA GLY A 120 3.70 -12.07 -7.47
C GLY A 120 5.19 -12.35 -7.19
N LYS A 121 6.10 -11.91 -8.07
CA LYS A 121 7.55 -12.00 -7.81
C LYS A 121 7.97 -11.11 -6.64
N ILE A 122 7.44 -9.89 -6.57
CA ILE A 122 7.71 -8.94 -5.48
C ILE A 122 7.15 -9.49 -4.17
N ASP A 123 5.93 -10.00 -4.14
CA ASP A 123 5.33 -10.58 -2.93
C ASP A 123 6.18 -11.70 -2.36
N ARG A 124 6.68 -12.62 -3.21
CA ARG A 124 7.61 -13.68 -2.77
C ARG A 124 8.91 -13.12 -2.19
N LEU A 125 9.44 -12.04 -2.79
CA LEU A 125 10.64 -11.37 -2.30
C LEU A 125 10.38 -10.69 -0.94
N LEU A 126 9.22 -10.03 -0.79
CA LEU A 126 8.79 -9.40 0.46
C LEU A 126 8.59 -10.44 1.57
N GLU A 127 7.98 -11.58 1.28
CA GLU A 127 7.82 -12.67 2.25
C GLU A 127 9.18 -13.23 2.69
N PHE A 128 10.12 -13.39 1.77
CA PHE A 128 11.47 -13.85 2.10
C PHE A 128 12.22 -12.85 2.99
N ALA A 129 12.07 -11.56 2.68
CA ALA A 129 12.66 -10.48 3.42
C ALA A 129 12.07 -10.34 4.83
N GLU A 130 10.75 -10.47 4.98
CA GLU A 130 10.07 -10.45 6.27
C GLU A 130 10.57 -11.59 7.17
N LYS A 131 10.76 -12.80 6.61
CA LYS A 131 11.34 -13.94 7.34
C LYS A 131 12.79 -13.70 7.80
N LYS A 132 13.52 -12.83 7.11
CA LYS A 132 14.91 -12.48 7.42
C LYS A 132 15.05 -11.16 8.20
N GLY A 133 13.94 -10.47 8.49
CA GLY A 133 13.93 -9.20 9.20
C GLY A 133 14.42 -8.00 8.39
N PHE A 134 14.42 -8.09 7.06
CA PHE A 134 14.76 -6.95 6.18
C PHE A 134 13.56 -5.99 6.06
N ASP A 135 13.88 -4.69 6.03
CA ASP A 135 12.90 -3.64 5.79
C ASP A 135 12.64 -3.42 4.29
N TYR A 136 11.49 -2.84 3.95
CA TYR A 136 11.05 -2.61 2.57
C TYR A 136 12.07 -1.81 1.74
N ASP A 137 12.64 -0.75 2.31
CA ASP A 137 13.65 0.07 1.63
C ASP A 137 14.98 -0.69 1.41
N GLN A 138 15.29 -1.64 2.29
CA GLN A 138 16.44 -2.53 2.10
C GLN A 138 16.19 -3.54 0.97
N ILE A 139 14.94 -3.96 0.76
CA ILE A 139 14.57 -4.84 -0.34
C ILE A 139 14.65 -4.11 -1.67
N LEU A 140 14.17 -2.86 -1.74
CA LEU A 140 14.25 -2.02 -2.94
C LEU A 140 15.70 -1.85 -3.41
N THR A 141 16.62 -1.65 -2.46
CA THR A 141 18.05 -1.45 -2.76
C THR A 141 18.83 -2.76 -2.93
N SER A 142 18.22 -3.91 -2.62
CA SER A 142 18.84 -5.22 -2.74
C SER A 142 19.08 -5.63 -4.20
N LYS A 143 20.02 -6.56 -4.41
CA LYS A 143 20.26 -7.15 -5.74
C LYS A 143 18.97 -7.71 -6.39
N PRO A 144 18.16 -8.56 -5.72
CA PRO A 144 16.91 -9.04 -6.32
C PRO A 144 15.90 -7.92 -6.58
N GLY A 145 15.84 -6.89 -5.73
CA GLY A 145 14.96 -5.75 -5.97
C GLY A 145 15.35 -4.95 -7.22
N LYS A 146 16.64 -4.69 -7.42
CA LYS A 146 17.17 -4.06 -8.64
C LYS A 146 16.93 -4.90 -9.89
N THR A 147 17.04 -6.23 -9.79
CA THR A 147 16.76 -7.13 -10.92
C THR A 147 15.28 -7.06 -11.33
N ILE A 148 14.35 -7.08 -10.36
CA ILE A 148 12.92 -6.92 -10.66
C ILE A 148 12.65 -5.54 -11.26
N ALA A 149 13.27 -4.48 -10.73
CA ALA A 149 13.07 -3.14 -11.25
C ALA A 149 13.60 -2.98 -12.70
N ALA A 150 14.72 -3.62 -13.03
CA ALA A 150 15.22 -3.69 -14.41
C ALA A 150 14.29 -4.51 -15.33
N GLU A 151 13.70 -5.60 -14.82
CA GLU A 151 12.69 -6.37 -15.55
C GLU A 151 11.46 -5.51 -15.87
N ILE A 152 10.94 -4.78 -14.88
CA ILE A 152 9.82 -3.85 -15.08
C ILE A 152 10.17 -2.82 -16.14
N LEU A 153 11.38 -2.25 -16.09
CA LEU A 153 11.83 -1.25 -17.05
C LEU A 153 11.92 -1.79 -18.48
N SER A 154 12.43 -3.01 -18.65
CA SER A 154 12.50 -3.67 -19.95
C SER A 154 11.11 -3.91 -20.55
N VAL A 155 10.17 -4.40 -19.74
CA VAL A 155 8.79 -4.63 -20.20
C VAL A 155 8.10 -3.30 -20.50
N TYR A 156 8.26 -2.31 -19.62
CA TYR A 156 7.72 -0.96 -19.82
C TYR A 156 8.20 -0.35 -21.14
N ASN A 157 9.50 -0.39 -21.43
CA ASN A 157 10.05 0.14 -22.69
C ASN A 157 9.54 -0.60 -23.93
N THR A 158 9.25 -1.90 -23.80
CA THR A 158 8.75 -2.72 -24.91
C THR A 158 7.28 -2.41 -25.23
N GLU A 159 6.48 -2.21 -24.19
CA GLU A 159 5.03 -1.94 -24.31
C GLU A 159 4.71 -0.44 -24.44
N MET A 160 5.68 0.45 -24.20
CA MET A 160 5.50 1.88 -24.31
C MET A 160 5.17 2.27 -25.75
N SER A 161 3.96 2.79 -25.94
CA SER A 161 3.46 3.26 -27.23
C SER A 161 3.25 4.77 -27.21
N SER A 162 3.07 5.38 -28.38
CA SER A 162 2.66 6.78 -28.50
C SER A 162 1.32 7.08 -27.82
N SER A 163 0.46 6.06 -27.65
CA SER A 163 -0.81 6.20 -26.93
C SER A 163 -0.58 6.27 -25.42
N SER A 164 0.23 5.35 -24.89
CA SER A 164 0.61 5.30 -23.47
C SER A 164 1.36 6.59 -23.06
N GLU A 165 2.19 7.12 -23.96
CA GLU A 165 2.88 8.40 -23.77
C GLU A 165 1.92 9.57 -23.60
N LYS A 166 0.94 9.70 -24.50
CA LYS A 166 -0.07 10.76 -24.44
C LYS A 166 -0.90 10.64 -23.16
N GLN A 167 -1.29 9.43 -22.79
CA GLN A 167 -2.04 9.18 -21.57
C GLN A 167 -1.24 9.58 -20.32
N LEU A 168 0.07 9.28 -20.28
CA LEU A 168 0.94 9.70 -19.19
C LEU A 168 1.02 11.23 -19.09
N LYS A 169 1.22 11.94 -20.21
CA LYS A 169 1.23 13.41 -20.22
C LYS A 169 -0.08 14.02 -19.74
N ASN A 170 -1.22 13.47 -20.17
CA ASN A 170 -2.53 13.92 -19.70
C ASN A 170 -2.72 13.70 -18.20
N ASN A 171 -2.27 12.55 -17.67
CA ASN A 171 -2.35 12.28 -16.23
C ASN A 171 -1.45 13.22 -15.40
N LEU A 172 -0.28 13.59 -15.94
CA LEU A 172 0.61 14.59 -15.32
C LEU A 172 -0.06 15.97 -15.30
N ASP A 173 -0.68 16.36 -16.41
CA ASP A 173 -1.44 17.61 -16.53
C ASP A 173 -2.57 17.69 -15.51
N GLU A 174 -3.46 16.68 -15.49
CA GLU A 174 -4.55 16.62 -14.53
C GLU A 174 -4.06 16.69 -13.08
N THR A 175 -2.95 16.01 -12.76
CA THR A 175 -2.41 15.98 -11.41
C THR A 175 -1.79 17.31 -11.01
N LEU A 176 -1.10 17.99 -11.92
CA LEU A 176 -0.57 19.34 -11.67
C LEU A 176 -1.70 20.35 -11.48
N VAL A 177 -2.69 20.37 -12.37
CA VAL A 177 -3.85 21.28 -12.28
C VAL A 177 -4.56 21.09 -10.94
N LYS A 178 -4.80 19.85 -10.50
CA LYS A 178 -5.45 19.54 -9.22
C LYS A 178 -4.64 19.98 -7.99
N ASN A 179 -3.32 20.06 -8.10
CA ASN A 179 -2.42 20.37 -6.98
C ASN A 179 -1.78 21.76 -7.10
N ILE A 180 -2.11 22.55 -8.12
CA ILE A 180 -1.39 23.79 -8.45
C ILE A 180 -1.42 24.80 -7.31
N GLU A 181 -2.54 24.92 -6.60
CA GLU A 181 -2.69 25.80 -5.45
C GLU A 181 -1.76 25.41 -4.28
N SER A 182 -1.49 24.12 -4.11
CA SER A 182 -0.60 23.61 -3.06
C SER A 182 0.88 23.67 -3.45
N ILE A 183 1.20 23.72 -4.73
CA ILE A 183 2.58 23.74 -5.25
C ILE A 183 3.06 25.19 -5.43
N ALA A 184 2.20 26.05 -5.96
CA ALA A 184 2.54 27.41 -6.35
C ALA A 184 3.00 28.26 -5.17
N ASN A 185 2.41 28.14 -3.97
CA ASN A 185 2.70 29.05 -2.84
C ASN A 185 2.76 30.54 -3.27
N GLY A 186 1.98 30.92 -4.30
CA GLY A 186 2.00 32.27 -4.90
C GLY A 186 2.93 32.49 -6.11
N GLN A 187 3.63 31.47 -6.61
CA GLN A 187 4.40 31.50 -7.86
C GLN A 187 3.59 31.00 -9.06
N GLU A 188 3.71 31.70 -10.19
CA GLU A 188 3.09 31.28 -11.44
C GLU A 188 3.88 30.10 -12.03
N ILE A 189 3.28 28.90 -11.96
CA ILE A 189 3.87 27.69 -12.52
C ILE A 189 3.38 27.54 -13.95
N ASN A 190 4.30 27.52 -14.92
CA ASN A 190 3.97 27.09 -16.26
C ASN A 190 3.78 25.56 -16.26
N ILE A 191 2.52 25.14 -16.34
CA ILE A 191 2.11 23.74 -16.29
C ILE A 191 2.76 22.96 -17.45
N GLU A 192 2.71 23.50 -18.66
CA GLU A 192 3.20 22.82 -19.86
C GLU A 192 4.72 22.61 -19.79
N ASP A 193 5.48 23.62 -19.39
CA ASP A 193 6.93 23.51 -19.21
C ASP A 193 7.28 22.48 -18.12
N THR A 194 6.51 22.46 -17.02
CA THR A 194 6.72 21.53 -15.91
C THR A 194 6.45 20.08 -16.33
N ILE A 195 5.38 19.84 -17.10
CA ILE A 195 5.06 18.51 -17.65
C ILE A 195 6.15 18.09 -18.62
N ASN A 196 6.53 18.96 -19.56
CA ASN A 196 7.53 18.63 -20.56
C ASN A 196 8.88 18.32 -19.90
N LEU A 197 9.29 19.11 -18.90
CA LEU A 197 10.49 18.85 -18.12
C LEU A 197 10.38 17.50 -17.40
N ALA A 198 9.26 17.23 -16.70
CA ALA A 198 9.08 15.99 -15.95
C ALA A 198 9.08 14.75 -16.83
N PHE A 199 8.36 14.84 -17.95
CA PHE A 199 8.30 13.78 -18.94
C PHE A 199 9.64 13.55 -19.64
N ASN A 200 10.39 14.61 -19.96
CA ASN A 200 11.70 14.49 -20.59
C ASN A 200 12.72 13.85 -19.66
N GLU A 201 12.74 14.21 -18.39
CA GLU A 201 13.64 13.61 -17.39
C GLU A 201 13.31 12.14 -17.14
N PHE A 202 12.02 11.81 -17.05
CA PHE A 202 11.55 10.44 -17.03
C PHE A 202 12.00 9.66 -18.28
N SER A 203 11.82 10.25 -19.47
CA SER A 203 12.17 9.63 -20.76
C SER A 203 13.67 9.45 -20.96
N LYS A 204 14.50 10.37 -20.44
CA LYS A 204 15.96 10.19 -20.43
C LYS A 204 16.32 8.91 -19.69
N TYR A 205 15.72 8.70 -18.52
CA TYR A 205 15.99 7.49 -17.73
C TYR A 205 15.59 6.22 -18.47
N LEU A 206 14.44 6.22 -19.14
CA LEU A 206 13.98 5.09 -19.95
C LEU A 206 14.96 4.70 -21.07
N LYS A 207 15.67 5.68 -21.65
CA LYS A 207 16.63 5.48 -22.76
C LYS A 207 18.06 5.17 -22.32
N THR A 208 18.39 5.40 -21.04
CA THR A 208 19.77 5.25 -20.53
C THR A 208 20.01 3.87 -19.91
N SER A 209 18.99 3.01 -19.85
CA SER A 209 19.04 1.69 -19.25
C SER A 209 18.77 0.59 -20.27
#